data_AF-A0A5E9G396-F1
#
_entry.id   AF-A0A5E9G396-F1
#
_cell.length_a   1.000
_cell.length_b   1.000
_cell.length_c   1.000
_cell.angle_alpha   90.00
_cell.angle_beta   90.00
_cell.angle_gamma   90.00
#
_symmetry.space_group_name_H-M   'P 1'
#
loop_
_entity.id
_entity.type
_entity.pdbx_description
1 polymer ?
#
loop_
_entity_poly.entity_id
_entity_poly.type
_entity_poly.pdbx_seq_one_letter_code
_entity_poly.pdbx_strand_id
1 'polypeptide(L)'
;MRPRAPLDTETSLFADELRRAGHVVHTPDLFDGRTFETIDEGVGYAEQVGFGDLIDRGAQAVAGLPGDLIYAGFSLGVLPAQKLAQTRSGARGALL
;
A
#
# COMPACT_ATOMS: atom_id res chain seq x y z
N MET A 1 31.08 -4.25 0.02
CA MET A 1 29.78 -4.41 0.69
C MET A 1 28.73 -3.87 -0.27
N ARG A 2 27.85 -4.72 -0.82
CA ARG A 2 26.77 -4.22 -1.70
C ARG A 2 25.66 -3.63 -0.81
N PRO A 3 25.11 -2.45 -1.13
CA PRO A 3 23.96 -1.93 -0.40
C PRO A 3 22.78 -2.91 -0.56
N ARG A 4 22.15 -3.25 0.56
CA ARG A 4 21.02 -4.18 0.63
C ARG A 4 19.75 -3.42 0.27
N ALA A 5 18.92 -3.98 -0.61
CA ALA A 5 17.72 -3.32 -1.10
C ALA A 5 16.68 -3.17 0.05
N PRO A 6 15.93 -2.05 0.12
CA PRO A 6 14.90 -1.86 1.14
C PRO A 6 13.77 -2.89 0.99
N LEU A 7 13.10 -3.19 2.11
CA LEU A 7 12.07 -4.24 2.25
C LEU A 7 10.87 -4.10 1.29
N ASP A 8 10.73 -2.97 0.61
CA ASP A 8 9.65 -2.59 -0.31
C ASP A 8 9.98 -2.84 -1.80
N THR A 9 11.13 -3.44 -2.10
CA THR A 9 11.62 -3.57 -3.49
C THR A 9 10.63 -4.31 -4.39
N GLU A 10 10.00 -5.38 -3.89
CA GLU A 10 9.09 -6.20 -4.71
C GLU A 10 7.78 -5.47 -5.04
N THR A 11 7.18 -4.77 -4.07
CA THR A 11 5.97 -3.97 -4.29
C THR A 11 6.25 -2.81 -5.26
N SER A 12 7.42 -2.19 -5.15
CA SER A 12 7.85 -1.13 -6.08
C SER A 12 8.02 -1.66 -7.50
N LEU A 13 8.66 -2.83 -7.67
CA LEU A 13 8.80 -3.47 -8.99
C LEU A 13 7.46 -3.83 -9.62
N PHE A 14 6.51 -4.36 -8.84
CA PHE A 14 5.16 -4.65 -9.31
C PHE A 14 4.44 -3.38 -9.77
N ALA A 15 4.50 -2.30 -8.98
CA ALA A 15 3.93 -1.02 -9.37
C ALA A 15 4.56 -0.45 -10.65
N ASP A 16 5.87 -0.57 -10.80
CA ASP A 16 6.59 -0.11 -11.98
C ASP A 16 6.27 -0.94 -13.23
N GLU A 17 6.04 -2.24 -13.09
CA GLU A 17 5.55 -3.08 -14.18
C GLU A 17 4.17 -2.63 -14.68
N LEU A 18 3.23 -2.36 -13.76
CA LEU A 18 1.93 -1.81 -14.12
C LEU A 18 2.05 -0.43 -14.79
N ARG A 19 2.95 0.43 -14.30
CA ARG A 19 3.23 1.73 -14.94
C ARG A 19 3.78 1.54 -16.36
N ARG A 20 4.73 0.63 -16.56
CA ARG A 20 5.28 0.30 -17.89
C ARG A 20 4.22 -0.27 -18.84
N ALA A 21 3.22 -0.97 -18.32
CA ALA A 21 2.08 -1.45 -19.10
C ALA A 21 1.08 -0.34 -19.47
N GLY A 22 1.29 0.91 -19.01
CA GLY A 22 0.47 2.08 -19.34
C GLY A 22 -0.60 2.42 -18.30
N HIS A 23 -0.56 1.81 -17.12
CA HIS A 23 -1.47 2.15 -16.03
C HIS A 23 -0.98 3.34 -15.21
N VAL A 24 -1.91 4.14 -14.70
CA VAL A 24 -1.62 5.13 -13.66
C VAL A 24 -1.64 4.39 -12.32
N VAL A 25 -0.52 4.41 -11.61
CA VAL A 25 -0.36 3.66 -10.34
C VAL A 25 0.03 4.59 -9.21
N HIS A 26 -0.82 4.65 -8.19
CA HIS A 26 -0.59 5.37 -6.95
C HIS A 26 -0.08 4.41 -5.88
N THR A 27 1.04 4.74 -5.24
CA THR A 27 1.67 3.95 -4.17
C THR A 27 1.81 4.82 -2.93
N PRO A 28 0.75 4.96 -2.11
CA PRO A 28 0.80 5.78 -0.91
C PRO A 28 1.66 5.14 0.17
N ASP A 29 2.39 5.98 0.89
CA ASP A 29 3.24 5.56 2.00
C ASP A 29 2.44 5.52 3.30
N LEU A 30 2.19 4.31 3.81
CA LEU A 30 1.46 4.12 5.06
C LEU A 30 2.33 4.37 6.30
N PHE A 31 3.64 4.40 6.14
CA PHE A 31 4.64 4.53 7.20
C PHE A 31 5.23 5.94 7.33
N ASP A 32 4.82 6.89 6.48
CA ASP A 32 5.24 8.31 6.53
C ASP A 32 6.77 8.48 6.49
N GLY A 33 7.38 7.85 5.49
CA GLY A 33 8.82 7.87 5.22
C GLY A 33 9.65 6.95 6.10
N ARG A 34 9.03 6.22 7.03
CA ARG A 34 9.76 5.33 7.95
C ARG A 34 10.11 4.00 7.29
N THR A 35 11.37 3.65 7.38
CA THR A 35 11.92 2.37 6.91
C THR A 35 12.50 1.58 8.08
N PHE A 36 12.53 0.26 7.97
CA PHE A 36 13.03 -0.65 9.00
C PHE A 36 14.08 -1.59 8.40
N GLU A 37 15.03 -2.04 9.23
CA GLU A 37 16.07 -2.96 8.77
C GLU A 37 15.54 -4.40 8.68
N THR A 38 14.50 -4.70 9.46
CA THR A 38 13.88 -6.02 9.51
C THR A 38 12.36 -5.95 9.35
N ILE A 39 11.77 -7.07 8.92
CA ILE A 39 10.31 -7.22 8.83
C ILE A 39 9.70 -7.11 10.23
N ASP A 40 10.30 -7.73 11.24
CA ASP A 40 9.77 -7.74 12.61
C ASP A 40 9.69 -6.33 13.21
N GLU A 41 10.69 -5.47 12.96
CA GLU A 41 10.64 -4.06 13.35
C GLU A 41 9.50 -3.30 12.65
N GLY A 42 9.30 -3.54 11.36
CA GLY A 42 8.22 -2.92 10.60
C GLY A 42 6.84 -3.37 11.07
N VAL A 43 6.67 -4.66 11.38
CA VAL A 43 5.44 -5.21 11.95
C VAL A 43 5.20 -4.66 13.36
N GLY A 44 6.24 -4.62 14.21
CA GLY A 44 6.13 -4.05 15.55
C GLY A 44 5.73 -2.57 15.53
N TYR A 45 6.25 -1.79 14.58
CA TYR A 45 5.79 -0.42 14.40
C TYR A 45 4.34 -0.33 13.89
N ALA A 46 3.94 -1.20 12.96
CA ALA A 46 2.56 -1.26 12.48
C ALA A 46 1.57 -1.58 13.62
N GLU A 47 1.94 -2.49 14.53
CA GLU A 47 1.17 -2.80 15.73
C GLU A 47 1.12 -1.60 16.70
N GLN A 48 2.24 -0.89 16.87
CA GLN A 48 2.32 0.30 17.71
C GLN A 48 1.44 1.45 17.19
N VAL A 49 1.43 1.68 15.87
CA VAL A 49 0.55 2.66 15.21
C VAL A 49 -0.90 2.23 15.28
N GLY A 50 -1.14 0.92 15.18
CA GLY A 50 -2.47 0.33 15.13
C GLY A 50 -2.96 0.16 13.69
N PHE A 51 -3.55 -1.01 13.42
CA PHE A 51 -4.01 -1.35 12.08
C PHE A 51 -5.17 -0.47 11.59
N GLY A 52 -6.01 0.05 12.48
CA GLY A 52 -7.07 1.01 12.13
C GLY A 52 -6.49 2.31 11.53
N ASP A 53 -5.42 2.83 12.13
CA ASP A 53 -4.76 4.04 11.65
C ASP A 53 -4.09 3.81 10.29
N LEU A 54 -3.47 2.64 10.06
CA LEU A 54 -2.90 2.29 8.74
C LEU A 54 -3.99 2.18 7.67
N ILE A 55 -5.13 1.60 8.02
CA ILE A 55 -6.30 1.53 7.14
C ILE A 55 -6.79 2.94 6.79
N ASP A 56 -6.88 3.85 7.77
CA ASP A 56 -7.36 5.20 7.55
C ASP A 56 -6.37 6.06 6.76
N ARG A 57 -5.06 5.86 6.95
CA ARG A 57 -4.03 6.45 6.08
C ARG A 57 -4.22 6.04 4.63
N GLY A 58 -4.45 4.75 4.37
CA GLY A 58 -4.73 4.25 3.02
C GLY A 58 -6.03 4.84 2.44
N ALA A 59 -7.07 5.02 3.26
CA ALA A 59 -8.31 5.64 2.84
C ALA A 59 -8.14 7.13 2.50
N GLN A 60 -7.36 7.88 3.27
CA GLN A 60 -7.08 9.28 2.99
C GLN A 60 -6.27 9.47 1.72
N ALA A 61 -5.33 8.55 1.44
CA ALA A 61 -4.50 8.62 0.26
C ALA A 61 -5.30 8.60 -1.07
N VAL A 62 -6.50 8.02 -1.08
CA VAL A 62 -7.34 7.93 -2.29
C VAL A 62 -8.50 8.92 -2.32
N ALA A 63 -8.63 9.78 -1.30
CA ALA A 63 -9.78 10.67 -1.16
C ALA A 63 -9.94 11.66 -2.32
N GLY A 64 -8.83 12.12 -2.91
CA GLY A 64 -8.81 13.02 -4.07
C GLY A 64 -8.79 12.33 -5.44
N LEU A 65 -8.83 10.99 -5.50
CA LEU A 65 -8.74 10.23 -6.74
C LEU A 65 -10.13 9.89 -7.30
N PRO A 66 -10.25 9.50 -8.58
CA PRO A 66 -11.48 8.92 -9.12
C PRO A 66 -11.99 7.73 -8.30
N GLY A 67 -13.28 7.42 -8.39
CA GLY A 67 -13.90 6.31 -7.64
C GLY A 67 -13.63 4.94 -8.26
N ASP A 68 -13.42 4.91 -9.58
CA ASP A 68 -13.21 3.75 -10.43
C ASP A 68 -11.78 3.21 -10.39
N LEU A 69 -11.32 2.87 -9.18
CA LEU A 69 -9.98 2.31 -8.94
C LEU A 69 -10.02 0.79 -8.72
N ILE A 70 -8.89 0.15 -9.00
CA ILE A 70 -8.53 -1.18 -8.52
C ILE A 70 -7.58 -1.00 -7.34
N TYR A 71 -7.82 -1.70 -6.24
CA TYR A 71 -6.98 -1.64 -5.05
C TYR A 71 -6.09 -2.90 -4.98
N ALA A 72 -4.77 -2.71 -4.99
CA ALA A 72 -3.82 -3.80 -4.81
C ALA A 72 -3.15 -3.67 -3.44
N GLY A 73 -3.10 -4.76 -2.68
CA GLY A 73 -2.45 -4.80 -1.38
C GLY A 73 -1.65 -6.09 -1.19
N PHE A 74 -0.49 -5.98 -0.57
CA PHE A 74 0.33 -7.12 -0.16
C PHE A 74 0.61 -6.99 1.34
N SER A 75 0.56 -8.10 2.08
CA SER A 75 0.81 -8.08 3.52
C SER A 75 -0.09 -7.03 4.22
N LEU A 76 0.47 -6.10 5.00
CA LEU A 76 -0.27 -5.01 5.66
C LEU A 76 -1.05 -4.11 4.68
N GLY A 77 -0.60 -3.99 3.43
CA GLY A 77 -1.31 -3.23 2.39
C GLY A 77 -2.68 -3.82 2.02
N VAL A 78 -2.93 -5.10 2.32
CA VAL A 78 -4.24 -5.76 2.11
C VAL A 78 -5.33 -5.09 2.92
N LEU A 79 -5.01 -4.58 4.12
CA LEU A 79 -5.98 -4.02 5.04
C LEU A 79 -6.75 -2.82 4.44
N PRO A 80 -6.09 -1.73 4.01
CA PRO A 80 -6.78 -0.64 3.33
C PRO A 80 -7.35 -1.05 1.98
N ALA A 81 -6.66 -1.91 1.21
CA ALA A 81 -7.13 -2.35 -0.11
C ALA A 81 -8.48 -3.07 -0.02
N GLN A 82 -8.62 -3.99 0.93
CA GLN A 82 -9.86 -4.70 1.18
C GLN A 82 -10.98 -3.77 1.66
N LYS A 83 -10.72 -2.87 2.63
CA LYS A 83 -11.72 -1.90 3.11
C LYS A 83 -12.24 -1.05 1.95
N LEU A 84 -11.34 -0.52 1.12
CA LEU A 84 -11.71 0.38 0.03
C LEU A 84 -12.47 -0.34 -1.07
N ALA A 85 -12.06 -1.56 -1.43
CA ALA A 85 -12.79 -2.37 -2.38
C ALA A 85 -14.21 -2.72 -1.91
N GLN A 86 -14.42 -2.89 -0.61
CA GLN A 86 -15.72 -3.21 -0.02
C GLN A 86 -16.62 -1.99 0.20
N THR A 87 -16.06 -0.80 0.43
CA THR A 87 -16.83 0.35 0.94
C THR A 87 -16.81 1.59 0.05
N ARG A 88 -15.81 1.75 -0.83
CA ARG A 88 -15.71 2.93 -1.70
C ARG A 88 -16.53 2.72 -2.97
N SER A 89 -17.58 3.52 -3.13
CA SER A 89 -18.43 3.49 -4.32
C SER A 89 -17.61 3.65 -5.60
N GLY A 90 -17.88 2.79 -6.59
CA GLY A 90 -17.17 2.79 -7.86
C GLY A 90 -15.95 1.87 -7.93
N ALA A 91 -15.51 1.28 -6.81
CA ALA A 91 -14.42 0.30 -6.78
C ALA A 91 -14.60 -0.78 -7.86
N ARG A 92 -13.56 -1.00 -8.66
CA ARG A 92 -13.59 -1.90 -9.83
C ARG A 92 -13.10 -3.31 -9.51
N GLY A 93 -12.35 -3.47 -8.42
CA GLY A 93 -11.84 -4.75 -7.97
C GLY A 93 -10.73 -4.61 -6.94
N ALA A 94 -10.26 -5.75 -6.44
CA ALA A 94 -9.10 -5.85 -5.57
C ALA A 94 -8.17 -6.99 -5.98
N LEU A 95 -6.88 -6.81 -5.74
CA LEU A 95 -5.85 -7.86 -5.75
C LEU A 95 -5.21 -7.89 -4.37
N LEU A 96 -5.32 -9.03 -3.67
CA LEU A 96 -4.94 -9.19 -2.26
C LEU A 96 -4.00 -10.39 -2.09
#